data_AF-A0A961JVT9-F1
#
_entry.id   AF-A0A961JVT9-F1
#
_cell.length_a   1.000
_cell.length_b   1.000
_cell.length_c   1.000
_cell.angle_alpha   90.00
_cell.angle_beta   90.00
_cell.angle_gamma   90.00
#
_symmetry.space_group_name_H-M   'P 1'
#
loop_
_entity.id
_entity.type
_entity.pdbx_description
1 polymer ?
#
loop_
_entity_poly.entity_id
_entity_poly.type
_entity_poly.pdbx_seq_one_letter_code
_entity_poly.pdbx_strand_id
1 'polypeptide(L)'
;MRAALSAYQYLGPLILGPLAAWAWHAHYGDWARAAPALLVPVIHAYVVPAVGTNVLGMWEFDTRVRLGKFRPHHGFVFGTATALLAWPLIGTPLDAPDPGAALASALRVGAVLLAVNWAYDAAALKYGILRVYTPAASRGAGPWRAAADYVLPFFGLFGVVYAGGLRLAEPWIADATDAALVTLGLAAACIGLTSTAYVIRSLLVYGHAGLKPGLRGD
;
A
#
# COMPACT_ATOMS: atom_id res chain seq x y z
N MET A 1 16.93 11.97 11.42
CA MET A 1 15.91 11.29 10.60
C MET A 1 15.33 10.04 11.25
N ARG A 2 16.15 9.10 11.78
CA ARG A 2 15.65 7.87 12.44
C ARG A 2 14.60 8.14 13.53
N ALA A 3 14.88 9.05 14.46
CA ALA A 3 13.94 9.42 15.52
C ALA A 3 12.58 9.93 14.99
N ALA A 4 12.60 10.74 13.92
CA ALA A 4 11.38 11.25 13.29
C ALA A 4 10.54 10.13 12.68
N LEU A 5 11.17 9.19 11.97
CA LEU A 5 10.50 8.01 11.41
C LEU A 5 9.98 7.06 12.50
N SER A 6 10.71 6.94 13.61
CA SER A 6 10.27 6.18 14.79
C SER A 6 9.11 6.85 15.55
N ALA A 7 9.00 8.18 15.54
CA ALA A 7 7.86 8.89 16.10
C ALA A 7 6.64 8.83 15.16
N TYR A 8 6.89 8.97 13.85
CA TYR A 8 5.86 8.92 12.80
C TYR A 8 5.03 7.64 12.84
N GLN A 9 5.62 6.49 13.15
CA GLN A 9 4.85 5.24 13.21
C GLN A 9 3.73 5.27 14.28
N TYR A 10 3.84 6.10 15.31
CA TYR A 10 2.82 6.23 16.36
C TYR A 10 1.93 7.45 16.13
N LEU A 11 2.54 8.60 15.82
CA LEU A 11 1.81 9.86 15.63
C LEU A 11 1.07 9.90 14.29
N GLY A 12 1.65 9.30 13.25
CA GLY A 12 1.08 9.21 11.91
C GLY A 12 -0.36 8.70 11.94
N PRO A 13 -0.66 7.47 12.39
CA PRO A 13 -2.02 6.95 12.36
C PRO A 13 -2.99 7.73 13.26
N LEU A 14 -2.52 8.30 14.38
CA LEU A 14 -3.35 9.12 15.27
C LEU A 14 -3.79 10.44 14.63
N ILE A 15 -2.98 11.00 13.74
CA ILE A 15 -3.27 12.26 13.04
C ILE A 15 -3.92 11.98 11.69
N LEU A 16 -3.28 11.13 10.87
CA LEU A 16 -3.68 10.85 9.50
C LEU A 16 -4.97 10.03 9.42
N GLY A 17 -5.26 9.15 10.39
CA GLY A 17 -6.50 8.38 10.43
C GLY A 17 -7.74 9.28 10.51
N PRO A 18 -7.88 10.11 11.57
CA PRO A 18 -8.99 11.05 11.68
C PRO A 18 -9.06 12.04 10.51
N LEU A 19 -7.92 12.55 10.02
CA LEU A 19 -7.90 13.46 8.88
C LEU A 19 -8.37 12.78 7.59
N ALA A 20 -7.94 11.55 7.31
CA ALA A 20 -8.42 10.79 6.17
C ALA A 20 -9.92 10.52 6.28
N ALA A 21 -10.38 10.08 7.45
CA ALA A 21 -11.80 9.80 7.68
C ALA A 21 -12.67 11.05 7.47
N TRP A 22 -12.26 12.19 8.03
CA TRP A 22 -12.92 13.47 7.83
C TRP A 22 -12.92 13.88 6.34
N ALA A 23 -11.77 13.79 5.67
CA ALA A 23 -11.63 14.20 4.27
C ALA A 23 -12.52 13.38 3.32
N TRP A 24 -12.53 12.04 3.47
CA TRP A 24 -13.34 11.16 2.64
C TRP A 24 -14.84 11.24 2.96
N HIS A 25 -15.21 11.44 4.23
CA HIS A 25 -16.60 11.68 4.58
C HIS A 25 -17.09 13.03 4.02
N ALA A 26 -16.29 14.09 4.15
CA ALA A 26 -16.61 15.39 3.56
C ALA A 26 -16.66 15.34 2.03
N HIS A 27 -15.85 14.47 1.41
CA HIS A 27 -15.83 14.27 -0.04
C HIS A 27 -17.12 13.64 -0.57
N TYR A 28 -17.65 12.62 0.10
CA TYR A 28 -18.82 11.89 -0.36
C TYR A 28 -20.15 12.29 0.29
N GLY A 29 -20.11 12.92 1.47
CA GLY A 29 -21.29 13.17 2.30
C GLY A 29 -21.89 11.92 2.94
N ASP A 30 -21.33 10.73 2.68
CA ASP A 30 -21.85 9.44 3.11
C ASP A 30 -20.69 8.47 3.48
N TRP A 31 -20.93 7.65 4.51
CA TRP A 31 -19.94 6.71 5.01
C TRP A 31 -19.84 5.43 4.19
N ALA A 32 -20.90 5.00 3.50
CA ALA A 32 -20.83 3.81 2.65
C ALA A 32 -19.83 4.04 1.51
N ARG A 33 -19.88 5.20 0.83
CA ARG A 33 -18.90 5.56 -0.21
C ARG A 33 -17.50 5.85 0.34
N ALA A 34 -17.40 6.44 1.53
CA ALA A 34 -16.10 6.73 2.16
C ALA A 34 -15.38 5.46 2.66
N ALA A 35 -16.10 4.43 3.08
CA ALA A 35 -15.51 3.25 3.72
C ALA A 35 -14.50 2.50 2.82
N PRO A 36 -14.77 2.17 1.54
CA PRO A 36 -13.78 1.52 0.68
C PRO A 36 -12.50 2.36 0.49
N ALA A 37 -12.64 3.69 0.39
CA ALA A 37 -11.49 4.60 0.24
C ALA A 37 -10.58 4.60 1.48
N LEU A 38 -11.13 4.37 2.67
CA LEU A 38 -10.39 4.29 3.92
C LEU A 38 -9.84 2.88 4.20
N LEU A 39 -10.68 1.87 4.00
CA LEU A 39 -10.40 0.51 4.47
C LEU A 39 -9.52 -0.29 3.51
N VAL A 40 -9.66 -0.12 2.19
CA VAL A 40 -8.85 -0.89 1.22
C VAL A 40 -7.36 -0.68 1.42
N PRO A 41 -6.85 0.57 1.55
CA PRO A 41 -5.44 0.79 1.85
C PRO A 41 -4.98 0.20 3.18
N VAL A 42 -5.81 0.26 4.22
CA VAL A 42 -5.49 -0.29 5.55
C VAL A 42 -5.40 -1.82 5.50
N ILE A 43 -6.37 -2.48 4.85
CA ILE A 43 -6.38 -3.93 4.68
C ILE A 43 -5.16 -4.37 3.88
N HIS A 44 -4.88 -3.73 2.74
CA HIS A 44 -3.71 -4.05 1.93
C HIS A 44 -2.39 -3.89 2.72
N ALA A 45 -2.24 -2.77 3.43
CA ALA A 45 -1.07 -2.49 4.27
C ALA A 45 -0.96 -3.40 5.51
N TYR A 46 -2.03 -4.09 5.89
CA TYR A 46 -1.95 -5.17 6.87
C TYR A 46 -1.52 -6.49 6.23
N VAL A 47 -2.25 -6.93 5.21
CA VAL A 47 -2.11 -8.29 4.66
C VAL A 47 -0.77 -8.47 3.97
N VAL A 48 -0.41 -7.59 3.02
CA VAL A 48 0.79 -7.77 2.20
C VAL A 48 2.06 -7.77 3.08
N PRO A 49 2.29 -6.79 3.97
CA PRO A 49 3.48 -6.79 4.80
C PRO A 49 3.47 -7.86 5.88
N ALA A 50 2.31 -8.24 6.45
CA ALA A 50 2.25 -9.33 7.42
C ALA A 50 2.65 -10.68 6.78
N VAL A 51 2.14 -10.97 5.58
CA VAL A 51 2.53 -12.17 4.83
C VAL A 51 3.99 -12.09 4.39
N GLY A 52 4.41 -10.94 3.84
CA GLY A 52 5.78 -10.71 3.40
C GLY A 52 6.82 -10.88 4.52
N THR A 53 6.51 -10.42 5.73
CA THR A 53 7.40 -10.53 6.90
C THR A 53 7.35 -11.91 7.56
N ASN A 54 6.16 -12.40 7.92
CA ASN A 54 6.01 -13.56 8.79
C ASN A 54 5.92 -14.90 8.04
N VAL A 55 5.53 -14.90 6.76
CA VAL A 55 5.36 -16.13 5.96
C VAL A 55 6.46 -16.26 4.92
N LEU A 56 6.79 -15.17 4.23
CA LEU A 56 7.71 -15.18 3.08
C LEU A 56 9.13 -14.71 3.41
N GLY A 57 9.35 -14.12 4.60
CA GLY A 57 10.66 -13.65 5.04
C GLY A 57 11.29 -12.59 4.12
N MET A 58 10.49 -11.84 3.37
CA MET A 58 10.95 -10.83 2.43
C MET A 58 11.38 -9.53 3.11
N TRP A 59 10.76 -9.22 4.25
CA TRP A 59 10.92 -7.96 4.97
C TRP A 59 11.03 -8.19 6.47
N GLU A 60 11.62 -7.20 7.15
CA GLU A 60 11.64 -7.12 8.60
C GLU A 60 11.62 -5.66 9.04
N PHE A 61 10.79 -5.34 10.05
CA PHE A 61 10.73 -4.00 10.63
C PHE A 61 11.48 -3.96 11.96
N ASP A 62 12.45 -3.05 12.08
CA ASP A 62 13.15 -2.77 13.34
C ASP A 62 12.30 -1.83 14.20
N THR A 63 11.43 -2.41 15.04
CA THR A 63 10.56 -1.68 15.95
C THR A 63 10.44 -2.37 17.30
N ARG A 64 10.15 -1.60 18.35
CA ARG A 64 10.02 -2.07 19.73
C ARG A 64 8.81 -3.00 19.92
N VAL A 65 7.72 -2.72 19.21
CA VAL A 65 6.45 -3.49 19.31
C VAL A 65 6.27 -4.28 18.02
N ARG A 66 6.48 -5.61 18.10
CA ARG A 66 6.45 -6.52 16.95
C ARG A 66 5.63 -7.78 17.23
N LEU A 67 4.97 -8.29 16.19
CA LEU A 67 4.37 -9.63 16.14
C LEU A 67 5.15 -10.42 15.09
N GLY A 68 6.09 -11.26 15.53
CA GLY A 68 7.11 -11.81 14.65
C GLY A 68 8.04 -10.72 14.10
N LYS A 69 8.11 -10.62 12.77
CA LYS A 69 8.86 -9.58 12.04
C LYS A 69 7.98 -8.40 11.59
N PHE A 70 6.70 -8.44 11.95
CA PHE A 70 5.69 -7.45 11.58
C PHE A 70 5.44 -6.42 12.69
N ARG A 71 5.03 -5.21 12.30
CA ARG A 71 4.64 -4.13 13.20
C ARG A 71 3.11 -4.02 13.28
N PRO A 72 2.47 -4.25 14.45
CA PRO A 72 1.00 -4.37 14.54
C PRO A 72 0.18 -3.15 14.11
N HIS A 73 0.76 -1.94 14.14
CA HIS A 73 0.07 -0.72 13.68
C HIS A 73 0.43 -0.33 12.23
N HIS A 74 1.18 -1.17 11.51
CA HIS A 74 1.67 -0.87 10.16
C HIS A 74 0.55 -0.54 9.18
N GLY A 75 -0.55 -1.31 9.20
CA GLY A 75 -1.67 -1.08 8.29
C GLY A 75 -2.33 0.27 8.50
N PHE A 76 -2.47 0.74 9.74
CA PHE A 76 -2.96 2.11 9.99
C PHE A 76 -1.96 3.16 9.53
N VAL A 77 -0.66 3.02 9.83
CA VAL A 77 0.37 4.01 9.42
C VAL A 77 0.34 4.25 7.92
N PHE A 78 0.44 3.18 7.13
CA PHE A 78 0.54 3.29 5.69
C PHE A 78 -0.81 3.43 5.02
N GLY A 79 -1.82 2.71 5.50
CA GLY A 79 -3.17 2.75 4.94
C GLY A 79 -3.82 4.13 5.07
N THR A 80 -3.75 4.75 6.25
CA THR A 80 -4.33 6.09 6.45
C THR A 80 -3.57 7.18 5.70
N ALA A 81 -2.23 7.09 5.66
CA ALA A 81 -1.42 7.99 4.84
C ALA A 81 -1.75 7.85 3.34
N THR A 82 -1.90 6.62 2.85
CA THR A 82 -2.30 6.35 1.46
C THR A 82 -3.69 6.92 1.16
N ALA A 83 -4.67 6.66 2.03
CA ALA A 83 -6.01 7.17 1.86
C ALA A 83 -6.01 8.71 1.79
N LEU A 84 -5.25 9.38 2.65
CA LEU A 84 -5.14 10.84 2.64
C LEU A 84 -4.40 11.37 1.41
N LEU A 85 -3.34 10.71 0.96
CA LEU A 85 -2.62 11.08 -0.27
C LEU A 85 -3.48 10.90 -1.53
N ALA A 86 -4.35 9.89 -1.56
CA ALA A 86 -5.21 9.62 -2.69
C ALA A 86 -6.40 10.61 -2.79
N TRP A 87 -6.89 11.11 -1.66
CA TRP A 87 -8.05 12.01 -1.59
C TRP A 87 -7.99 13.21 -2.58
N PRO A 88 -6.93 14.05 -2.61
CA PRO A 88 -6.90 15.18 -3.53
C PRO A 88 -6.71 14.77 -5.00
N LEU A 89 -6.43 13.50 -5.27
CA LEU A 89 -6.10 12.99 -6.61
C LEU A 89 -7.28 12.26 -7.28
N ILE A 90 -8.31 11.89 -6.49
CA ILE A 90 -9.45 11.07 -6.93
C ILE A 90 -10.45 11.84 -7.81
N GLY A 91 -10.42 13.17 -7.76
CA GLY A 91 -11.38 14.03 -8.47
C GLY A 91 -12.65 14.28 -7.65
N THR A 92 -13.74 14.70 -8.29
CA THR A 92 -15.07 14.87 -7.67
C THR A 92 -15.84 13.55 -7.65
N PRO A 93 -16.83 13.39 -6.76
CA PRO A 93 -17.67 12.20 -6.76
C PRO A 93 -18.36 11.95 -8.11
N LEU A 94 -18.61 10.69 -8.43
CA LEU A 94 -19.32 10.24 -9.63
C LEU A 94 -20.70 9.70 -9.28
N ASP A 95 -21.68 10.12 -10.07
CA ASP A 95 -23.04 9.58 -10.04
C ASP A 95 -23.26 8.49 -11.10
N ALA A 96 -22.33 8.32 -12.03
CA ALA A 96 -22.39 7.32 -13.10
C ALA A 96 -21.00 6.78 -13.46
N PRO A 97 -20.89 5.57 -14.04
CA PRO A 97 -19.60 5.03 -14.46
C PRO A 97 -18.89 5.92 -15.47
N ASP A 98 -17.65 6.32 -15.14
CA ASP A 98 -16.77 7.09 -16.02
C ASP A 98 -15.39 6.42 -16.10
N PRO A 99 -15.13 5.60 -17.14
CA PRO A 99 -13.84 4.96 -17.33
C PRO A 99 -12.67 5.95 -17.52
N GLY A 100 -12.94 7.13 -18.08
CA GLY A 100 -11.92 8.16 -18.27
C GLY A 100 -11.48 8.76 -16.95
N ALA A 101 -12.43 9.11 -16.08
CA ALA A 101 -12.13 9.56 -14.72
C ALA A 101 -11.46 8.47 -13.88
N ALA A 102 -11.86 7.21 -14.04
CA ALA A 102 -11.21 6.08 -13.38
C ALA A 102 -9.74 5.92 -13.80
N LEU A 103 -9.46 5.94 -15.11
CA LEU A 103 -8.10 5.87 -15.63
C LEU A 103 -7.25 7.04 -15.17
N ALA A 104 -7.78 8.27 -15.24
CA ALA A 104 -7.06 9.46 -14.79
C ALA A 104 -6.69 9.38 -13.31
N SER A 105 -7.62 8.95 -12.46
CA SER A 105 -7.38 8.78 -11.02
C SER A 105 -6.37 7.68 -10.73
N ALA A 106 -6.49 6.54 -11.44
CA ALA A 106 -5.56 5.43 -11.34
C ALA A 106 -4.12 5.85 -11.64
N LEU A 107 -3.90 6.61 -12.73
CA LEU A 107 -2.58 7.09 -13.11
C LEU A 107 -2.02 8.12 -12.11
N ARG A 108 -2.84 9.08 -11.65
CA ARG A 108 -2.42 10.11 -10.68
C ARG A 108 -2.04 9.48 -9.34
N VAL A 109 -2.92 8.66 -8.77
CA VAL A 109 -2.69 8.02 -7.48
C VAL A 109 -1.53 7.02 -7.59
N GLY A 110 -1.49 6.19 -8.63
CA GLY A 110 -0.39 5.26 -8.87
C GLY A 110 0.97 5.96 -8.95
N ALA A 111 1.08 7.06 -9.70
CA ALA A 111 2.32 7.82 -9.82
C ALA A 111 2.77 8.44 -8.48
N VAL A 112 1.84 9.06 -7.74
CA VAL A 112 2.14 9.67 -6.44
C VAL A 112 2.54 8.62 -5.42
N LEU A 113 1.80 7.52 -5.31
CA LEU A 113 2.13 6.46 -4.36
C LEU A 113 3.45 5.78 -4.70
N LEU A 114 3.77 5.58 -5.98
CA LEU A 114 5.08 5.09 -6.39
C LEU A 114 6.20 6.02 -5.92
N ALA A 115 6.10 7.31 -6.24
CA ALA A 115 7.14 8.27 -5.93
C ALA A 115 7.36 8.43 -4.41
N VAL A 116 6.27 8.63 -3.66
CA VAL A 116 6.31 8.85 -2.21
C VAL A 116 6.84 7.62 -1.49
N ASN A 117 6.31 6.43 -1.80
CA ASN A 117 6.73 5.22 -1.08
C ASN A 117 8.13 4.76 -1.49
N TRP A 118 8.58 5.00 -2.72
CA TRP A 118 9.96 4.72 -3.09
C TRP A 118 10.94 5.58 -2.27
N ALA A 119 10.65 6.88 -2.15
CA ALA A 119 11.46 7.78 -1.32
C ALA A 119 11.42 7.39 0.17
N TYR A 120 10.23 7.07 0.68
CA TYR A 120 10.04 6.63 2.06
C TYR A 120 10.82 5.34 2.35
N ASP A 121 10.68 4.31 1.51
CA ASP A 121 11.33 3.01 1.74
C ASP A 121 12.84 3.08 1.56
N ALA A 122 13.33 3.87 0.58
CA ALA A 122 14.76 4.14 0.46
C ALA A 122 15.31 4.82 1.73
N ALA A 123 14.56 5.75 2.34
CA ALA A 123 14.94 6.35 3.60
C ALA A 123 14.86 5.34 4.76
N ALA A 124 13.79 4.55 4.87
CA ALA A 124 13.61 3.56 5.92
C ALA A 124 14.72 2.49 5.89
N LEU A 125 15.13 2.06 4.70
CA LEU A 125 16.27 1.18 4.47
C LEU A 125 17.58 1.83 4.89
N LYS A 126 17.84 3.07 4.44
CA LYS A 126 19.05 3.83 4.78
C LYS A 126 19.24 3.99 6.29
N TYR A 127 18.16 4.15 7.04
CA TYR A 127 18.18 4.35 8.49
C TYR A 127 17.92 3.07 9.30
N GLY A 128 17.88 1.91 8.64
CA GLY A 128 17.79 0.59 9.29
C GLY A 128 16.44 0.27 9.94
N ILE A 129 15.38 1.04 9.63
CA ILE A 129 14.02 0.83 10.14
C ILE A 129 13.32 -0.30 9.39
N LEU A 130 13.63 -0.41 8.10
CA LEU A 130 13.19 -1.49 7.23
C LEU A 130 14.42 -2.28 6.80
N ARG A 131 14.34 -3.60 6.87
CA ARG A 131 15.26 -4.52 6.22
C ARG A 131 14.47 -5.27 5.16
N VAL A 132 15.02 -5.32 3.96
CA VAL A 132 14.45 -6.11 2.87
C VAL A 132 15.48 -7.12 2.41
N TYR A 133 15.01 -8.31 2.05
CA TYR A 133 15.86 -9.40 1.61
C TYR A 133 15.78 -9.60 0.09
N THR A 134 15.29 -8.62 -0.67
CA THR A 134 15.13 -8.73 -2.12
C THR A 134 16.44 -9.05 -2.85
N PRO A 135 16.39 -9.54 -4.09
CA PRO A 135 17.60 -9.91 -4.84
C PRO A 135 18.62 -8.79 -5.01
N ALA A 136 18.16 -7.54 -5.17
CA ALA A 136 19.08 -6.41 -5.19
C ALA A 136 19.73 -6.19 -3.81
N ALA A 137 18.95 -6.26 -2.72
CA ALA A 137 19.47 -6.11 -1.37
C ALA A 137 20.46 -7.22 -1.00
N SER A 138 20.18 -8.48 -1.37
CA SER A 138 21.06 -9.62 -1.10
C SER A 138 22.39 -9.54 -1.85
N ARG A 139 22.46 -8.73 -2.92
CA ARG A 139 23.70 -8.43 -3.69
C ARG A 139 24.39 -7.16 -3.21
N GLY A 140 23.99 -6.59 -2.07
CA GLY A 140 24.60 -5.38 -1.50
C GLY A 140 24.21 -4.08 -2.20
N ALA A 141 23.09 -4.04 -2.94
CA ALA A 141 22.64 -2.82 -3.59
C ALA A 141 22.24 -1.73 -2.57
N GLY A 142 22.41 -0.47 -2.95
CA GLY A 142 22.00 0.67 -2.13
C GLY A 142 20.48 0.77 -1.92
N PRO A 143 20.01 1.56 -0.93
CA PRO A 143 18.61 1.61 -0.50
C PRO A 143 17.59 1.87 -1.62
N TRP A 144 17.88 2.82 -2.52
CA TRP A 144 17.00 3.14 -3.65
C TRP A 144 16.83 1.97 -4.61
N ARG A 145 17.92 1.25 -4.91
CA ARG A 145 17.90 0.12 -5.82
C ARG A 145 17.25 -1.10 -5.18
N ALA A 146 17.48 -1.32 -3.88
CA ALA A 146 16.78 -2.35 -3.11
C ALA A 146 15.27 -2.11 -3.10
N ALA A 147 14.82 -0.89 -2.81
CA ALA A 147 13.40 -0.52 -2.86
C ALA A 147 12.79 -0.69 -4.27
N ALA A 148 13.56 -0.38 -5.33
CA ALA A 148 13.14 -0.49 -6.72
C ALA A 148 12.71 -1.91 -7.13
N ASP A 149 13.03 -2.94 -6.35
CA ASP A 149 12.60 -4.31 -6.63
C ASP A 149 11.10 -4.53 -6.48
N TYR A 150 10.45 -3.76 -5.62
CA TYR A 150 9.10 -4.06 -5.17
C TYR A 150 8.17 -2.84 -5.13
N VAL A 151 8.70 -1.62 -5.18
CA VAL A 151 7.88 -0.39 -5.12
C VAL A 151 6.91 -0.24 -6.29
N LEU A 152 7.30 -0.65 -7.50
CA LEU A 152 6.43 -0.58 -8.67
C LEU A 152 5.17 -1.45 -8.49
N PRO A 153 5.26 -2.75 -8.19
CA PRO A 153 4.08 -3.56 -7.94
C PRO A 153 3.32 -3.16 -6.66
N PHE A 154 3.99 -2.98 -5.53
CA PHE A 154 3.27 -2.81 -4.25
C PHE A 154 2.79 -1.39 -3.95
N PHE A 155 3.30 -0.36 -4.64
CA PHE A 155 2.83 1.02 -4.45
C PHE A 155 2.27 1.63 -5.73
N GLY A 156 2.99 1.53 -6.84
CA GLY A 156 2.55 2.09 -8.12
C GLY A 156 1.30 1.39 -8.65
N LEU A 157 1.41 0.08 -8.91
CA LEU A 157 0.28 -0.73 -9.38
C LEU A 157 -0.84 -0.79 -8.32
N PHE A 158 -0.49 -0.85 -7.03
CA PHE A 158 -1.49 -0.73 -5.96
C PHE A 158 -2.33 0.54 -6.13
N GLY A 159 -1.72 1.71 -6.31
CA GLY A 159 -2.44 2.96 -6.52
C GLY A 159 -3.31 2.96 -7.77
N VAL A 160 -2.85 2.34 -8.85
CA VAL A 160 -3.63 2.16 -10.09
C VAL A 160 -4.89 1.33 -9.83
N VAL A 161 -4.73 0.14 -9.24
CA VAL A 161 -5.86 -0.77 -8.98
C VAL A 161 -6.81 -0.16 -7.96
N TYR A 162 -6.28 0.37 -6.86
CA TYR A 162 -7.07 0.98 -5.80
C TYR A 162 -7.90 2.16 -6.31
N ALA A 163 -7.28 3.18 -6.90
CA ALA A 163 -8.02 4.36 -7.32
C ALA A 163 -8.90 4.09 -8.54
N GLY A 164 -8.43 3.30 -9.51
CA GLY A 164 -9.25 2.92 -10.66
C GLY A 164 -10.46 2.09 -10.25
N GLY A 165 -10.25 1.08 -9.41
CA GLY A 165 -11.33 0.24 -8.89
C GLY A 165 -12.32 1.00 -8.01
N LEU A 166 -11.82 1.89 -7.15
CA LEU A 166 -12.68 2.76 -6.33
C LEU A 166 -13.59 3.62 -7.22
N ARG A 167 -13.04 4.29 -8.24
CA ARG A 167 -13.80 5.14 -9.18
C ARG A 167 -14.84 4.36 -9.99
N LEU A 168 -14.48 3.16 -10.44
CA LEU A 168 -15.42 2.31 -11.20
C LEU A 168 -16.55 1.78 -10.33
N ALA A 169 -16.28 1.50 -9.06
CA ALA A 169 -17.26 0.97 -8.11
C ALA A 169 -18.13 2.06 -7.47
N GLU A 170 -17.66 3.30 -7.43
CA GLU A 170 -18.28 4.42 -6.71
C GLU A 170 -19.78 4.62 -7.00
N PRO A 171 -20.27 4.62 -8.27
CA PRO A 171 -21.68 4.81 -8.56
C PRO A 171 -22.58 3.66 -8.07
N TRP A 172 -21.99 2.51 -7.76
CA TRP A 172 -22.69 1.29 -7.37
C TRP A 172 -22.76 1.08 -5.86
N ILE A 173 -22.16 1.99 -5.07
CA ILE A 173 -22.23 1.92 -3.62
C ILE A 173 -23.45 2.72 -3.15
N ALA A 174 -24.55 2.02 -2.90
CA ALA A 174 -25.77 2.62 -2.37
C ALA A 174 -25.87 2.50 -0.84
N ASP A 175 -25.32 1.43 -0.27
CA ASP A 175 -25.39 1.16 1.16
C ASP A 175 -24.14 0.47 1.74
N ALA A 176 -24.21 0.14 3.03
CA ALA A 176 -23.10 -0.51 3.76
C ALA A 176 -22.76 -1.92 3.23
N THR A 177 -23.73 -2.63 2.66
CA THR A 177 -23.53 -3.96 2.06
C THR A 177 -22.71 -3.85 0.79
N ASP A 178 -23.09 -2.92 -0.10
CA ASP A 178 -22.33 -2.63 -1.32
C ASP A 178 -20.91 -2.18 -0.97
N ALA A 179 -20.79 -1.28 0.00
CA ALA A 179 -19.51 -0.80 0.50
C ALA A 179 -18.62 -1.95 1.01
N ALA A 180 -19.18 -2.90 1.75
CA ALA A 180 -18.44 -4.06 2.24
C ALA A 180 -17.99 -4.97 1.08
N LEU A 181 -18.87 -5.26 0.12
CA LEU A 181 -18.53 -6.07 -1.06
C LEU A 181 -17.45 -5.42 -1.92
N VAL A 182 -17.58 -4.11 -2.20
CA VAL A 182 -16.56 -3.34 -2.92
C VAL A 182 -15.25 -3.32 -2.15
N THR A 183 -15.28 -3.09 -0.84
CA THR A 183 -14.07 -3.09 0.00
C THR A 183 -13.34 -4.42 -0.08
N LEU A 184 -14.05 -5.54 0.12
CA LEU A 184 -13.45 -6.87 0.09
C LEU A 184 -12.95 -7.25 -1.31
N GLY A 185 -13.77 -7.01 -2.34
CA GLY A 185 -13.40 -7.30 -3.73
C GLY A 185 -12.20 -6.48 -4.19
N LEU A 186 -12.20 -5.18 -3.92
CA LEU A 186 -11.11 -4.28 -4.29
C LEU A 186 -9.84 -4.56 -3.49
N ALA A 187 -9.95 -4.86 -2.19
CA ALA A 187 -8.80 -5.27 -1.38
C ALA A 187 -8.20 -6.58 -1.90
N ALA A 188 -9.02 -7.58 -2.23
CA ALA A 188 -8.57 -8.83 -2.82
C ALA A 188 -7.85 -8.60 -4.17
N ALA A 189 -8.42 -7.75 -5.04
CA ALA A 189 -7.79 -7.36 -6.31
C ALA A 189 -6.45 -6.65 -6.08
N CYS A 190 -6.40 -5.69 -5.15
CA CYS A 190 -5.17 -4.97 -4.80
C CYS A 190 -4.09 -5.93 -4.27
N ILE A 191 -4.43 -6.88 -3.39
CA ILE A 191 -3.48 -7.85 -2.84
C ILE A 191 -3.01 -8.83 -3.92
N GLY A 192 -3.96 -9.41 -4.67
CA GLY A 192 -3.67 -10.44 -5.67
C GLY A 192 -2.88 -9.91 -6.85
N LEU A 193 -3.29 -8.78 -7.43
CA LEU A 193 -2.64 -8.23 -8.62
C LEU A 193 -1.24 -7.69 -8.33
N THR A 194 -1.06 -6.98 -7.20
CA THR A 194 0.25 -6.42 -6.83
C THR A 194 1.25 -7.51 -6.48
N SER A 195 0.83 -8.53 -5.71
CA SER A 195 1.68 -9.68 -5.37
C SER A 195 2.04 -10.50 -6.60
N THR A 196 1.08 -10.75 -7.49
CA THR A 196 1.32 -11.48 -8.75
C THR A 196 2.28 -10.70 -9.65
N ALA A 197 2.08 -9.39 -9.79
CA ALA A 197 2.97 -8.55 -10.57
C ALA A 197 4.41 -8.53 -10.01
N TYR A 198 4.58 -8.53 -8.69
CA TYR A 198 5.90 -8.67 -8.06
C TYR A 198 6.56 -10.00 -8.43
N VAL A 199 5.83 -11.12 -8.32
CA VAL A 199 6.36 -12.46 -8.64
C VAL A 199 6.73 -12.56 -10.11
N ILE A 200 5.86 -12.12 -11.03
CA ILE A 200 6.12 -12.12 -12.47
C ILE A 200 7.38 -11.29 -12.76
N ARG A 201 7.44 -10.06 -12.24
CA ARG A 201 8.62 -9.21 -12.43
C ARG A 201 9.88 -9.87 -11.90
N SER A 202 9.83 -10.48 -10.71
CA SER A 202 10.98 -11.15 -10.12
C SER A 202 11.43 -12.34 -10.97
N LEU A 203 10.51 -13.14 -11.51
CA LEU A 203 10.83 -14.25 -12.42
C LEU A 203 11.50 -13.74 -13.70
N LEU A 204 10.97 -12.67 -14.30
CA LEU A 204 11.52 -12.09 -15.53
C LEU A 204 12.91 -11.48 -15.34
N VAL A 205 13.16 -10.83 -14.20
CA VAL A 205 14.42 -10.10 -13.95
C VAL A 205 15.49 -10.97 -13.30
N TYR A 206 15.10 -11.89 -12.41
CA TYR A 206 16.03 -12.64 -11.56
C TYR A 206 15.97 -14.16 -11.75
N GLY A 207 15.02 -14.68 -12.56
CA GLY A 207 14.85 -16.12 -12.79
C GLY A 207 14.22 -16.86 -11.60
N HIS A 208 13.69 -16.17 -10.60
CA HIS A 208 13.03 -16.78 -9.44
C HIS A 208 11.97 -15.84 -8.84
N ALA A 209 11.07 -16.36 -8.00
CA ALA A 209 9.91 -15.60 -7.49
C ALA A 209 10.24 -14.43 -6.54
N GLY A 210 11.45 -14.37 -5.98
CA GLY A 210 11.86 -13.27 -5.08
C GLY A 210 11.24 -13.36 -3.69
N LEU A 211 10.61 -14.51 -3.40
CA LEU A 211 10.07 -14.92 -2.11
C LEU A 211 11.10 -15.81 -1.42
N LYS A 212 11.22 -15.72 -0.09
CA LYS A 212 12.19 -16.50 0.71
C LYS A 212 13.65 -16.47 0.19
N PRO A 213 14.21 -15.30 -0.13
CA PRO A 213 15.62 -15.19 -0.50
C PRO A 213 16.49 -15.47 0.73
N GLY A 214 16.87 -16.75 0.93
CA GLY A 214 17.65 -17.19 2.10
C GLY A 214 17.24 -18.53 2.73
N LEU A 215 16.20 -19.23 2.23
CA LEU A 215 15.89 -20.61 2.66
C LEU A 215 16.54 -21.69 1.77
N ARG A 216 17.54 -21.33 0.97
CA ARG A 216 18.50 -22.28 0.42
C ARG A 216 19.82 -22.10 1.18
N GLY A 217 19.99 -22.93 2.21
CA GLY A 217 21.24 -23.08 2.97
C GLY A 217 21.20 -22.45 4.36
N ASP A 218 20.63 -23.18 5.31
CA ASP A 218 21.40 -23.79 6.40
C ASP A 218 21.12 -25.31 6.34
#